data_AF-F3P578-F1
#
_entry.id   AF-F3P578-F1
#
_cell.length_a   1.000
_cell.length_b   1.000
_cell.length_c   1.000
_cell.angle_alpha   90.00
_cell.angle_beta   90.00
_cell.angle_gamma   90.00
#
_symmetry.space_group_name_H-M   'P 1'
#
loop_
_entity.id
_entity.type
_entity.pdbx_description
1 polymer ?
#
loop_
_entity_poly.entity_id
_entity_poly.type
_entity_poly.pdbx_seq_one_letter_code
_entity_poly.pdbx_strand_id
1 'polypeptide(L)'
;MLLYILPRAVSSVGAALAALPLVLGAPVTPGLAPQAAAAQEQTTLASPQPLPTAQINGVVWDQTIVGNVVYVVGEFSKARPAGSPKEQNESPRSNAMAYDITTGELLDWAPQLNAAANAIEASPDGSTLYIGGKFTSVNGQPASRLAAVDTAGQHKPLNGGTPGGAVSPNDTVRDLELSPDGSTLYMAGLFTQVNDLERLRAAAVDLKTQQVTNFAPQVDDDSEVRAITVAADGSAVAIGGSFETVEGSSDAYGMAILEKDGALRQTNLTTDIKNAGSMSGIMSLKSDSKGLYGTAYSRQGRFEGMFRADWSTGDINLMADCHGDTYDVLPANDVIYISGHTHDCSNIGGVPDRARDGIYYHAVAFSSAATGTVGNNTANGYTNYAGHPAPTQYNEFLPGFTNGEYTASKQATWTVEGNGDYLIYGGEFLAVNGIPQQGLVRFSMKGEKINDKNEGKKGENEKEDNDDKNDRGDPEDDWNGGDDHHGWDGRDGDRGDWNNNNRRGWWW
;
A
#
# COMPACT_ATOMS: atom_id res chain seq x y z
N MET A 1 -28.90 -50.24 0.86
CA MET A 1 -29.12 -50.48 -0.59
C MET A 1 -27.90 -49.93 -1.31
N LEU A 2 -27.34 -50.73 -2.23
CA LEU A 2 -25.96 -50.77 -2.72
C LEU A 2 -25.30 -49.44 -3.17
N LEU A 3 -24.00 -49.32 -2.85
CA LEU A 3 -22.98 -48.51 -3.54
C LEU A 3 -22.81 -48.95 -5.01
N TYR A 4 -22.47 -47.99 -5.89
CA TYR A 4 -21.60 -48.25 -7.04
C TYR A 4 -20.68 -47.04 -7.32
N ILE A 5 -19.38 -47.30 -7.15
CA ILE A 5 -18.24 -46.56 -7.71
C ILE A 5 -17.87 -47.26 -9.02
N LEU A 6 -17.60 -46.54 -10.11
CA LEU A 6 -16.73 -46.99 -11.20
C LEU A 6 -16.03 -45.79 -11.91
N PRO A 7 -14.88 -46.02 -12.57
CA PRO A 7 -13.76 -45.08 -12.70
C PRO A 7 -13.55 -44.55 -14.13
N ARG A 8 -12.59 -43.64 -14.33
CA ARG A 8 -12.02 -43.37 -15.67
C ARG A 8 -10.51 -43.48 -15.67
N ALA A 9 -10.05 -44.11 -16.75
CA ALA A 9 -8.78 -44.77 -16.94
C ALA A 9 -7.67 -43.82 -17.41
N VAL A 10 -6.45 -44.19 -17.02
CA VAL A 10 -5.19 -43.77 -17.63
C VAL A 10 -5.07 -44.45 -19.00
N SER A 11 -4.65 -43.72 -20.02
CA SER A 11 -4.21 -44.31 -21.29
C SER A 11 -2.90 -43.68 -21.73
N SER A 12 -1.87 -44.52 -21.71
CA SER A 12 -0.56 -44.31 -22.30
C SER A 12 -0.65 -44.33 -23.83
N VAL A 13 0.00 -43.39 -24.49
CA VAL A 13 0.17 -43.41 -25.95
C VAL A 13 1.62 -43.78 -26.26
N GLY A 14 1.79 -44.92 -26.93
CA GLY A 14 3.06 -45.46 -27.38
C GLY A 14 3.64 -44.73 -28.59
N ALA A 15 4.97 -44.72 -28.65
CA ALA A 15 5.75 -44.17 -29.75
C ALA A 15 5.66 -45.05 -31.01
N ALA A 16 5.39 -44.42 -32.16
CA ALA A 16 5.57 -45.02 -33.48
C ALA A 16 6.78 -44.39 -34.17
N LEU A 17 7.81 -45.21 -34.44
CA LEU A 17 8.96 -44.84 -35.25
C LEU A 17 8.57 -44.81 -36.74
N ALA A 18 8.70 -43.65 -37.38
CA ALA A 18 8.65 -43.51 -38.83
C ALA A 18 10.06 -43.22 -39.37
N ALA A 19 10.54 -44.07 -40.28
CA ALA A 19 11.84 -43.93 -40.95
C ALA A 19 11.79 -42.79 -41.99
N LEU A 20 12.77 -41.89 -41.95
CA LEU A 20 12.99 -40.84 -42.96
C LEU A 20 14.12 -41.24 -43.92
N PRO A 21 14.01 -40.97 -45.23
CA PRO A 21 15.11 -41.17 -46.17
C PRO A 21 16.16 -40.05 -46.05
N LEU A 22 17.44 -40.42 -46.07
CA LEU A 22 18.54 -39.46 -46.22
C LEU A 22 18.50 -38.83 -47.62
N VAL A 23 18.28 -37.52 -47.67
CA VAL A 23 18.57 -36.68 -48.84
C VAL A 23 19.84 -35.91 -48.55
N LEU A 24 20.89 -36.16 -49.34
CA LEU A 24 22.14 -35.38 -49.35
C LEU A 24 21.86 -34.01 -49.98
N GLY A 25 21.68 -32.98 -49.16
CA GLY A 25 21.59 -31.57 -49.55
C GLY A 25 22.90 -30.80 -49.30
N ALA A 26 23.28 -29.94 -50.24
CA ALA A 26 24.48 -29.11 -50.25
C ALA A 26 24.58 -28.16 -49.02
N PRO A 27 25.79 -27.68 -48.64
CA PRO A 27 25.96 -26.78 -47.51
C PRO A 27 25.30 -25.43 -47.82
N VAL A 28 24.17 -25.18 -47.17
CA VAL A 28 23.57 -23.84 -47.10
C VAL A 28 24.30 -23.10 -46.00
N THR A 29 25.03 -22.04 -46.34
CA THR A 29 25.53 -21.10 -45.34
C THR A 29 24.33 -20.48 -44.63
N PRO A 30 24.20 -20.56 -43.28
CA PRO A 30 23.15 -19.86 -42.59
C PRO A 30 23.38 -18.36 -42.77
N GLY A 31 22.57 -17.73 -43.62
CA GLY A 31 22.45 -16.29 -43.62
C GLY A 31 21.90 -15.88 -42.26
N LEU A 32 22.65 -15.05 -41.53
CA LEU A 32 22.15 -14.34 -40.36
C LEU A 32 20.94 -13.51 -40.81
N ALA A 33 19.73 -14.04 -40.61
CA ALA A 33 18.56 -13.20 -40.57
C ALA A 33 18.80 -12.17 -39.45
N PRO A 34 18.58 -10.87 -39.69
CA PRO A 34 18.54 -9.92 -38.59
C PRO A 34 17.52 -10.46 -37.59
N GLN A 35 17.99 -10.75 -36.38
CA GLN A 35 17.11 -11.00 -35.26
C GLN A 35 16.16 -9.80 -35.21
N ALA A 36 14.86 -10.03 -35.42
CA ALA A 36 13.88 -8.99 -35.19
C ALA A 36 14.15 -8.50 -33.76
N ALA A 37 14.57 -7.24 -33.63
CA ALA A 37 14.67 -6.61 -32.33
C ALA A 37 13.33 -6.85 -31.64
N ALA A 38 13.34 -7.49 -30.46
CA ALA A 38 12.16 -7.56 -29.64
C ALA A 38 11.59 -6.15 -29.59
N ALA A 39 10.31 -6.00 -29.97
CA ALA A 39 9.62 -4.73 -29.85
C ALA A 39 9.87 -4.26 -28.40
N GLN A 40 10.43 -3.07 -28.24
CA GLN A 40 10.60 -2.48 -26.92
C GLN A 40 9.20 -2.45 -26.30
N GLU A 41 8.99 -3.20 -25.21
CA GLU A 41 7.72 -3.15 -24.51
C GLU A 41 7.53 -1.72 -24.02
N GLN A 42 6.48 -1.09 -24.53
CA GLN A 42 6.19 0.31 -24.26
C GLN A 42 5.40 0.35 -22.96
N THR A 43 6.04 0.71 -21.87
CA THR A 43 5.41 0.84 -20.55
C THR A 43 4.34 1.93 -20.63
N THR A 44 3.12 1.62 -20.19
CA THR A 44 2.03 2.61 -20.11
C THR A 44 1.89 3.05 -18.67
N LEU A 45 2.16 4.33 -18.41
CA LEU A 45 2.06 4.91 -17.08
C LEU A 45 0.66 5.50 -16.87
N ALA A 46 0.22 5.57 -15.62
CA ALA A 46 -0.97 6.34 -15.28
C ALA A 46 -0.78 7.82 -15.67
N SER A 47 -1.85 8.47 -16.11
CA SER A 47 -1.84 9.92 -16.29
C SER A 47 -1.79 10.60 -14.92
N PRO A 48 -0.88 11.56 -14.66
CA PRO A 48 -0.83 12.30 -13.39
C PRO A 48 -1.98 13.33 -13.25
N GLN A 49 -2.93 13.36 -14.20
CA GLN A 49 -4.07 14.26 -14.14
C GLN A 49 -5.18 13.68 -13.26
N PRO A 50 -5.57 14.35 -12.16
CA PRO A 50 -6.63 13.85 -11.30
C PRO A 50 -7.98 13.87 -12.02
N LEU A 51 -8.76 12.81 -11.83
CA LEU A 51 -10.15 12.74 -12.25
C LEU A 51 -11.07 13.09 -11.07
N PRO A 52 -12.28 13.64 -11.32
CA PRO A 52 -13.24 13.93 -10.26
C PRO A 52 -13.56 12.67 -9.44
N THR A 53 -13.45 12.76 -8.11
CA THR A 53 -13.73 11.65 -7.18
C THR A 53 -14.52 12.16 -5.97
N ALA A 54 -15.37 11.33 -5.38
CA ALA A 54 -15.98 11.60 -4.08
C ALA A 54 -14.92 12.01 -3.04
N GLN A 55 -15.33 12.78 -2.04
CA GLN A 55 -14.44 13.37 -1.04
C GLN A 55 -14.89 13.00 0.36
N ILE A 56 -13.97 12.91 1.31
CA ILE A 56 -14.24 12.65 2.74
C ILE A 56 -13.79 13.81 3.62
N ASN A 57 -14.16 13.82 4.91
CA ASN A 57 -13.80 14.86 5.87
C ASN A 57 -12.78 14.42 6.94
N GLY A 58 -12.04 13.35 6.68
CA GLY A 58 -11.04 12.80 7.60
C GLY A 58 -9.88 12.15 6.87
N VAL A 59 -9.58 10.90 7.20
CA VAL A 59 -8.48 10.13 6.60
C VAL A 59 -8.97 8.77 6.09
N VAL A 60 -8.50 8.38 4.91
CA VAL A 60 -8.67 7.02 4.36
C VAL A 60 -7.46 6.19 4.75
N TRP A 61 -7.71 5.01 5.29
CA TRP A 61 -6.66 4.06 5.67
C TRP A 61 -6.48 2.95 4.64
N ASP A 62 -7.58 2.49 4.03
CA ASP A 62 -7.53 1.38 3.08
C ASP A 62 -8.72 1.38 2.11
N GLN A 63 -8.54 0.73 0.98
CA GLN A 63 -9.51 0.65 -0.12
C GLN A 63 -9.48 -0.74 -0.78
N THR A 64 -10.62 -1.18 -1.30
CA THR A 64 -10.68 -2.38 -2.16
C THR A 64 -11.63 -2.16 -3.34
N ILE A 65 -11.35 -2.81 -4.46
CA ILE A 65 -12.08 -2.63 -5.72
C ILE A 65 -12.84 -3.92 -6.05
N VAL A 66 -14.16 -3.82 -6.21
CA VAL A 66 -15.02 -4.91 -6.68
C VAL A 66 -15.79 -4.45 -7.92
N GLY A 67 -15.41 -4.99 -9.08
CA GLY A 67 -15.96 -4.52 -10.35
C GLY A 67 -15.67 -3.02 -10.55
N ASN A 68 -16.73 -2.21 -10.64
CA ASN A 68 -16.61 -0.75 -10.77
C ASN A 68 -16.73 -0.01 -9.43
N VAL A 69 -16.91 -0.72 -8.31
CA VAL A 69 -17.12 -0.09 -7.01
C VAL A 69 -15.82 -0.10 -6.22
N VAL A 70 -15.42 1.07 -5.74
CA VAL A 70 -14.37 1.19 -4.72
C VAL A 70 -15.05 1.27 -3.37
N TYR A 71 -14.70 0.36 -2.47
CA TYR A 71 -15.06 0.41 -1.06
C TYR A 71 -13.90 1.00 -0.27
N VAL A 72 -14.20 1.97 0.59
CA VAL A 72 -13.23 2.79 1.28
C VAL A 72 -13.49 2.71 2.77
N VAL A 73 -12.44 2.50 3.56
CA VAL A 73 -12.49 2.56 5.02
C VAL A 73 -11.46 3.51 5.59
N GLY A 74 -11.73 4.04 6.77
CA GLY A 74 -10.84 5.01 7.38
C GLY A 74 -11.32 5.54 8.73
N GLU A 75 -11.02 6.82 8.97
CA GLU A 75 -11.57 7.60 10.08
C GLU A 75 -12.17 8.89 9.53
N PHE A 76 -13.48 8.88 9.31
CA PHE A 76 -14.24 10.00 8.77
C PHE A 76 -15.72 9.87 9.12
N SER A 77 -16.42 11.00 9.16
CA SER A 77 -17.84 11.08 9.55
C SER A 77 -18.79 11.43 8.40
N LYS A 78 -18.25 11.92 7.28
CA LYS A 78 -19.02 12.40 6.13
C LYS A 78 -18.25 12.24 4.83
N ALA A 79 -19.01 12.10 3.75
CA ALA A 79 -18.52 12.17 2.37
C ALA A 79 -19.33 13.18 1.56
N ARG A 80 -18.77 13.68 0.46
CA ARG A 80 -19.46 14.60 -0.46
C ARG A 80 -19.07 14.31 -1.92
N PRO A 81 -19.89 14.71 -2.90
CA PRO A 81 -19.56 14.54 -4.31
C PRO A 81 -18.26 15.27 -4.72
N ALA A 82 -17.68 14.85 -5.84
CA ALA A 82 -16.55 15.53 -6.45
C ALA A 82 -16.83 17.03 -6.67
N GLY A 83 -15.85 17.88 -6.41
CA GLY A 83 -15.97 19.34 -6.56
C GLY A 83 -16.92 20.05 -5.58
N SER A 84 -17.64 19.33 -4.72
CA SER A 84 -18.44 19.97 -3.67
C SER A 84 -17.52 20.66 -2.64
N PRO A 85 -17.78 21.94 -2.28
CA PRO A 85 -17.02 22.62 -1.24
C PRO A 85 -17.11 21.90 0.11
N LYS A 86 -16.11 22.12 0.97
CA LYS A 86 -16.13 21.66 2.36
C LYS A 86 -17.45 22.08 3.04
N GLU A 87 -18.03 21.16 3.82
CA GLU A 87 -19.29 21.37 4.57
C GLU A 87 -20.54 21.58 3.69
N GLN A 88 -20.48 21.28 2.38
CA GLN A 88 -21.61 21.34 1.46
C GLN A 88 -21.89 19.98 0.81
N ASN A 89 -23.18 19.69 0.57
CA ASN A 89 -23.67 18.43 -0.02
C ASN A 89 -23.14 17.16 0.68
N GLU A 90 -22.93 17.26 2.00
CA GLU A 90 -22.38 16.15 2.78
C GLU A 90 -23.43 15.07 3.06
N SER A 91 -23.03 13.83 2.85
CA SER A 91 -23.75 12.63 3.26
C SER A 91 -23.05 11.99 4.47
N PRO A 92 -23.77 11.61 5.53
CA PRO A 92 -23.18 10.92 6.67
C PRO A 92 -22.50 9.61 6.26
N ARG A 93 -21.31 9.34 6.79
CA ARG A 93 -20.56 8.09 6.61
C ARG A 93 -19.85 7.76 7.92
N SER A 94 -20.02 6.57 8.47
CA SER A 94 -19.37 6.21 9.74
C SER A 94 -18.19 5.30 9.46
N ASN A 95 -17.07 5.90 9.02
CA ASN A 95 -15.79 5.23 8.74
C ASN A 95 -15.77 4.28 7.53
N ALA A 96 -16.83 4.24 6.73
CA ALA A 96 -16.91 3.48 5.49
C ALA A 96 -17.79 4.18 4.46
N MET A 97 -17.39 4.11 3.18
CA MET A 97 -18.17 4.61 2.04
C MET A 97 -17.79 3.86 0.76
N ALA A 98 -18.58 4.01 -0.30
CA ALA A 98 -18.22 3.50 -1.63
C ALA A 98 -18.44 4.53 -2.74
N TYR A 99 -17.66 4.46 -3.81
CA TYR A 99 -17.83 5.27 -5.02
C TYR A 99 -17.65 4.43 -6.29
N ASP A 100 -18.19 4.90 -7.41
CA ASP A 100 -17.95 4.28 -8.71
C ASP A 100 -16.60 4.73 -9.27
N ILE A 101 -15.69 3.80 -9.58
CA ILE A 101 -14.33 4.11 -10.03
C ILE A 101 -14.30 4.79 -11.42
N THR A 102 -15.33 4.58 -12.23
CA THR A 102 -15.41 5.12 -13.60
C THR A 102 -15.91 6.55 -13.62
N THR A 103 -16.88 6.90 -12.77
CA THR A 103 -17.49 8.24 -12.70
C THR A 103 -16.95 9.08 -11.54
N GLY A 104 -16.47 8.46 -10.48
CA GLY A 104 -16.11 9.10 -9.22
C GLY A 104 -17.32 9.43 -8.33
N GLU A 105 -18.52 8.99 -8.71
CA GLU A 105 -19.76 9.32 -8.00
C GLU A 105 -19.85 8.54 -6.67
N LEU A 106 -20.23 9.26 -5.61
CA LEU A 106 -20.52 8.69 -4.30
C LEU A 106 -21.73 7.76 -4.38
N LEU A 107 -21.61 6.54 -3.86
CA LEU A 107 -22.68 5.54 -3.81
C LEU A 107 -23.35 5.50 -2.43
N ASP A 108 -24.53 4.88 -2.37
CA ASP A 108 -25.36 4.78 -1.17
C ASP A 108 -24.87 3.77 -0.12
N TRP A 109 -23.85 2.96 -0.45
CA TRP A 109 -23.27 2.02 0.50
C TRP A 109 -22.62 2.77 1.68
N ALA A 110 -23.19 2.58 2.87
CA ALA A 110 -22.83 3.32 4.08
C ALA A 110 -23.07 2.48 5.36
N PRO A 111 -22.37 1.33 5.54
CA PRO A 111 -22.41 0.62 6.81
C PRO A 111 -21.89 1.50 7.95
N GLN A 112 -22.42 1.30 9.15
CA GLN A 112 -22.13 2.15 10.30
C GLN A 112 -21.17 1.48 11.27
N LEU A 113 -19.89 1.86 11.22
CA LEU A 113 -18.90 1.42 12.21
C LEU A 113 -18.75 2.47 13.30
N ASN A 114 -18.72 2.04 14.56
CA ASN A 114 -18.66 2.97 15.70
C ASN A 114 -17.26 3.50 16.04
N ALA A 115 -16.23 3.06 15.32
CA ALA A 115 -14.87 3.58 15.39
C ALA A 115 -14.15 3.33 14.05
N ALA A 116 -12.92 3.85 13.92
CA ALA A 116 -12.11 3.73 12.71
C ALA A 116 -11.96 2.27 12.23
N ALA A 117 -11.99 2.10 10.92
CA ALA A 117 -11.59 0.89 10.22
C ALA A 117 -10.22 1.13 9.57
N ASN A 118 -9.33 0.14 9.68
CA ASN A 118 -7.95 0.22 9.23
C ASN A 118 -7.71 -0.60 7.95
N ALA A 119 -8.51 -1.64 7.71
CA ALA A 119 -8.34 -2.57 6.59
C ALA A 119 -9.69 -2.99 6.00
N ILE A 120 -9.73 -3.22 4.70
CA ILE A 120 -10.87 -3.79 3.96
C ILE A 120 -10.40 -4.74 2.86
N GLU A 121 -10.91 -5.96 2.87
CA GLU A 121 -10.56 -6.99 1.87
C GLU A 121 -11.81 -7.64 1.29
N ALA A 122 -11.84 -7.87 -0.02
CA ALA A 122 -13.02 -8.40 -0.71
C ALA A 122 -12.92 -9.91 -0.95
N SER A 123 -14.00 -10.66 -0.73
CA SER A 123 -14.05 -12.07 -1.13
C SER A 123 -13.82 -12.21 -2.64
N PRO A 124 -13.28 -13.35 -3.14
CA PRO A 124 -12.96 -13.49 -4.57
C PRO A 124 -14.17 -13.39 -5.49
N ASP A 125 -15.37 -13.67 -4.98
CA ASP A 125 -16.63 -13.51 -5.71
C ASP A 125 -17.21 -12.08 -5.63
N GLY A 126 -16.56 -11.18 -4.91
CA GLY A 126 -16.96 -9.79 -4.71
C GLY A 126 -18.23 -9.62 -3.86
N SER A 127 -18.75 -10.66 -3.22
CA SER A 127 -20.04 -10.61 -2.53
C SER A 127 -19.96 -10.20 -1.06
N THR A 128 -18.75 -10.24 -0.48
CA THR A 128 -18.48 -10.01 0.93
C THR A 128 -17.23 -9.16 1.08
N LEU A 129 -17.27 -8.20 2.00
CA LEU A 129 -16.18 -7.30 2.35
C LEU A 129 -15.84 -7.56 3.82
N TYR A 130 -14.63 -8.01 4.08
CA TYR A 130 -14.07 -8.17 5.41
C TYR A 130 -13.47 -6.83 5.84
N ILE A 131 -13.80 -6.36 7.05
CA ILE A 131 -13.35 -5.06 7.55
C ILE A 131 -12.65 -5.27 8.89
N GLY A 132 -11.43 -4.78 9.02
CA GLY A 132 -10.61 -4.80 10.23
C GLY A 132 -10.44 -3.40 10.83
N GLY A 133 -10.41 -3.27 12.15
CA GLY A 133 -10.18 -1.95 12.79
C GLY A 133 -10.41 -1.90 14.29
N LYS A 134 -10.78 -0.70 14.78
CA LYS A 134 -10.97 -0.37 16.20
C LYS A 134 -12.42 -0.44 16.68
N PHE A 135 -13.36 -0.80 15.81
CA PHE A 135 -14.79 -0.79 16.11
C PHE A 135 -15.21 -1.96 17.01
N THR A 136 -16.29 -1.76 17.77
CA THR A 136 -16.97 -2.81 18.57
C THR A 136 -18.39 -3.11 18.05
N SER A 137 -18.88 -2.36 17.06
CA SER A 137 -20.16 -2.63 16.43
C SER A 137 -20.21 -2.18 14.97
N VAL A 138 -21.02 -2.90 14.19
CA VAL A 138 -21.38 -2.60 12.80
C VAL A 138 -22.90 -2.60 12.67
N ASN A 139 -23.48 -1.51 12.15
CA ASN A 139 -24.93 -1.33 12.04
C ASN A 139 -25.68 -1.56 13.36
N GLY A 140 -25.07 -1.15 14.49
CA GLY A 140 -25.60 -1.35 15.83
C GLY A 140 -25.52 -2.79 16.36
N GLN A 141 -25.01 -3.75 15.58
CA GLN A 141 -24.80 -5.13 16.01
C GLN A 141 -23.35 -5.33 16.53
N PRO A 142 -23.12 -6.17 17.54
CA PRO A 142 -21.78 -6.44 18.05
C PRO A 142 -20.84 -6.99 16.97
N ALA A 143 -19.64 -6.43 16.88
CA ALA A 143 -18.54 -6.90 16.03
C ALA A 143 -17.22 -6.42 16.63
N SER A 144 -16.38 -7.34 17.12
CA SER A 144 -15.14 -6.97 17.81
C SER A 144 -14.00 -6.90 16.80
N ARG A 145 -13.62 -5.70 16.34
CA ARG A 145 -12.39 -5.44 15.55
C ARG A 145 -12.31 -6.08 14.17
N LEU A 146 -13.15 -7.07 13.88
CA LEU A 146 -13.32 -7.75 12.61
C LEU A 146 -14.82 -7.89 12.32
N ALA A 147 -15.22 -7.61 11.09
CA ALA A 147 -16.58 -7.78 10.61
C ALA A 147 -16.57 -8.23 9.15
N ALA A 148 -17.70 -8.77 8.69
CA ALA A 148 -17.96 -8.91 7.27
C ALA A 148 -19.27 -8.22 6.92
N VAL A 149 -19.32 -7.53 5.78
CA VAL A 149 -20.53 -6.93 5.24
C VAL A 149 -20.70 -7.35 3.79
N ASP A 150 -21.92 -7.29 3.24
CA ASP A 150 -22.10 -7.43 1.80
C ASP A 150 -21.98 -6.10 1.04
N THR A 151 -22.07 -6.19 -0.28
CA THR A 151 -22.06 -5.04 -1.19
C THR A 151 -23.29 -4.14 -1.07
N ALA A 152 -24.32 -4.56 -0.29
CA ALA A 152 -25.46 -3.74 0.12
C ALA A 152 -25.29 -3.14 1.53
N GLY A 153 -24.17 -3.40 2.20
CA GLY A 153 -23.82 -2.89 3.52
C GLY A 153 -24.45 -3.66 4.69
N GLN A 154 -25.03 -4.84 4.44
CA GLN A 154 -25.60 -5.68 5.49
C GLN A 154 -24.51 -6.43 6.25
N HIS A 155 -24.55 -6.39 7.57
CA HIS A 155 -23.59 -7.09 8.43
C HIS A 155 -23.83 -8.61 8.40
N LYS A 156 -22.76 -9.36 8.13
CA LYS A 156 -22.67 -10.83 8.12
C LYS A 156 -21.69 -11.28 9.21
N PRO A 157 -22.16 -11.56 10.44
CA PRO A 157 -21.26 -11.95 11.53
C PRO A 157 -20.43 -13.20 11.20
N LEU A 158 -19.13 -13.15 11.47
CA LEU A 158 -18.20 -14.28 11.31
C LEU A 158 -18.27 -15.19 12.54
N ASN A 159 -19.37 -15.93 12.71
CA ASN A 159 -19.65 -16.71 13.92
C ASN A 159 -19.86 -18.22 13.70
N GLY A 160 -19.66 -18.71 12.48
CA GLY A 160 -19.82 -20.13 12.14
C GLY A 160 -21.24 -20.66 12.36
N GLY A 161 -22.23 -19.78 12.35
CA GLY A 161 -23.62 -20.11 12.68
C GLY A 161 -23.90 -20.28 14.18
N THR A 162 -22.93 -19.96 15.06
CA THR A 162 -23.10 -20.02 16.51
C THR A 162 -23.37 -18.61 17.06
N PRO A 163 -24.58 -18.32 17.59
CA PRO A 163 -24.86 -17.03 18.21
C PRO A 163 -23.90 -16.75 19.37
N GLY A 164 -23.17 -15.63 19.32
CA GLY A 164 -22.16 -15.25 20.32
C GLY A 164 -20.76 -15.84 20.11
N GLY A 165 -20.55 -16.69 19.09
CA GLY A 165 -19.23 -17.27 18.75
C GLY A 165 -18.47 -16.51 17.65
N ALA A 166 -18.69 -15.20 17.51
CA ALA A 166 -18.03 -14.41 16.47
C ALA A 166 -16.51 -14.38 16.68
N VAL A 167 -15.75 -14.42 15.58
CA VAL A 167 -14.29 -14.15 15.62
C VAL A 167 -14.08 -12.77 16.22
N SER A 168 -13.38 -12.74 17.36
CA SER A 168 -13.27 -11.56 18.22
C SER A 168 -11.82 -11.38 18.70
N PRO A 169 -10.97 -10.70 17.91
CA PRO A 169 -9.70 -10.17 18.38
C PRO A 169 -9.91 -9.21 19.56
N ASN A 170 -9.02 -9.26 20.55
CA ASN A 170 -9.11 -8.41 21.75
C ASN A 170 -8.56 -6.99 21.56
N ASP A 171 -7.87 -6.72 20.46
CA ASP A 171 -7.36 -5.40 20.08
C ASP A 171 -7.43 -5.21 18.56
N THR A 172 -6.93 -4.07 18.09
CA THR A 172 -7.09 -3.56 16.74
C THR A 172 -6.53 -4.53 15.68
N VAL A 173 -7.33 -4.77 14.65
CA VAL A 173 -6.86 -5.35 13.38
C VAL A 173 -6.37 -4.21 12.48
N ARG A 174 -5.13 -4.32 12.00
CA ARG A 174 -4.44 -3.33 11.16
C ARG A 174 -4.54 -3.65 9.68
N ASP A 175 -4.50 -4.93 9.33
CA ASP A 175 -4.43 -5.38 7.94
C ASP A 175 -5.08 -6.76 7.77
N LEU A 176 -5.56 -7.03 6.56
CA LEU A 176 -6.29 -8.23 6.17
C LEU A 176 -5.78 -8.70 4.80
N GLU A 177 -5.64 -10.02 4.63
CA GLU A 177 -5.27 -10.61 3.35
C GLU A 177 -5.97 -11.96 3.18
N LEU A 178 -6.43 -12.27 1.97
CA LEU A 178 -7.01 -13.57 1.66
C LEU A 178 -5.98 -14.53 1.08
N SER A 179 -6.12 -15.82 1.40
CA SER A 179 -5.42 -16.85 0.63
C SER A 179 -5.84 -16.80 -0.85
N PRO A 180 -4.96 -17.16 -1.80
CA PRO A 180 -5.30 -17.14 -3.23
C PRO A 180 -6.55 -17.95 -3.64
N ASP A 181 -6.92 -18.96 -2.84
CA ASP A 181 -8.13 -19.77 -3.04
C ASP A 181 -9.38 -19.20 -2.33
N GLY A 182 -9.26 -18.08 -1.62
CA GLY A 182 -10.33 -17.43 -0.86
C GLY A 182 -10.81 -18.19 0.37
N SER A 183 -10.11 -19.24 0.79
CA SER A 183 -10.55 -20.11 1.89
C SER A 183 -10.17 -19.60 3.27
N THR A 184 -9.10 -18.79 3.36
CA THR A 184 -8.51 -18.34 4.62
C THR A 184 -8.36 -16.83 4.62
N LEU A 185 -8.83 -16.17 5.67
CA LEU A 185 -8.59 -14.75 5.92
C LEU A 185 -7.48 -14.62 6.97
N TYR A 186 -6.35 -14.07 6.57
CA TYR A 186 -5.26 -13.68 7.46
C TYR A 186 -5.54 -12.28 8.00
N MET A 187 -5.13 -12.05 9.25
CA MET A 187 -5.25 -10.75 9.89
C MET A 187 -4.01 -10.44 10.72
N ALA A 188 -3.59 -9.18 10.67
CA ALA A 188 -2.51 -8.62 11.46
C ALA A 188 -3.01 -7.47 12.34
N GLY A 189 -2.34 -7.19 13.46
CA GLY A 189 -2.64 -6.03 14.28
C GLY A 189 -1.95 -6.02 15.65
N LEU A 190 -2.67 -5.48 16.64
CA LEU A 190 -2.24 -5.29 18.03
C LEU A 190 -2.77 -6.36 18.99
N PHE A 191 -3.65 -7.25 18.54
CA PHE A 191 -4.30 -8.23 19.41
C PHE A 191 -3.30 -9.26 19.96
N THR A 192 -3.56 -9.74 21.18
CA THR A 192 -2.85 -10.89 21.79
C THR A 192 -3.70 -12.15 21.78
N GLN A 193 -5.01 -12.02 21.56
CA GLN A 193 -5.95 -13.13 21.61
C GLN A 193 -7.05 -12.97 20.57
N VAL A 194 -7.56 -14.10 20.10
CA VAL A 194 -8.76 -14.21 19.27
C VAL A 194 -9.60 -15.36 19.83
N ASN A 195 -10.83 -15.08 20.28
CA ASN A 195 -11.72 -16.07 20.91
C ASN A 195 -11.05 -16.83 22.08
N ASP A 196 -10.38 -16.11 22.98
CA ASP A 196 -9.61 -16.64 24.12
C ASP A 196 -8.41 -17.55 23.75
N LEU A 197 -8.12 -17.72 22.45
CA LEU A 197 -6.91 -18.38 21.96
C LEU A 197 -5.78 -17.35 21.83
N GLU A 198 -4.62 -17.66 22.38
CA GLU A 198 -3.42 -16.83 22.22
C GLU A 198 -3.03 -16.74 20.74
N ARG A 199 -3.01 -15.52 20.23
CA ARG A 199 -2.65 -15.16 18.85
C ARG A 199 -1.94 -13.83 18.91
N LEU A 200 -0.61 -13.89 18.90
CA LEU A 200 0.22 -12.70 19.09
C LEU A 200 0.35 -11.96 17.76
N ARG A 201 -0.44 -10.88 17.63
CA ARG A 201 -0.41 -9.89 16.54
C ARG A 201 -0.80 -10.37 15.15
N ALA A 202 -0.79 -11.67 14.89
CA ALA A 202 -1.30 -12.25 13.65
C ALA A 202 -2.11 -13.53 13.91
N ALA A 203 -3.11 -13.77 13.07
CA ALA A 203 -3.99 -14.93 13.13
C ALA A 203 -4.62 -15.17 11.75
N ALA A 204 -5.28 -16.31 11.61
CA ALA A 204 -6.07 -16.59 10.41
C ALA A 204 -7.39 -17.28 10.74
N VAL A 205 -8.39 -17.07 9.88
CA VAL A 205 -9.75 -17.61 9.98
C VAL A 205 -10.03 -18.45 8.75
N ASP A 206 -10.49 -19.70 8.95
CA ASP A 206 -11.06 -20.50 7.87
C ASP A 206 -12.45 -19.95 7.56
N LEU A 207 -12.67 -19.42 6.36
CA LEU A 207 -13.90 -18.69 6.01
C LEU A 207 -15.10 -19.59 5.78
N LYS A 208 -14.89 -20.89 5.55
CA LYS A 208 -15.97 -21.87 5.40
C LYS A 208 -16.59 -22.23 6.75
N THR A 209 -15.75 -22.44 7.76
CA THR A 209 -16.15 -22.81 9.13
C THR A 209 -16.30 -21.58 10.03
N GLN A 210 -15.71 -20.46 9.62
CA GLN A 210 -15.58 -19.21 10.38
C GLN A 210 -14.93 -19.44 11.75
N GLN A 211 -13.89 -20.28 11.77
CA GLN A 211 -13.12 -20.62 12.97
C GLN A 211 -11.68 -20.13 12.83
N VAL A 212 -11.07 -19.76 13.96
CA VAL A 212 -9.65 -19.44 14.02
C VAL A 212 -8.83 -20.70 13.72
N THR A 213 -7.88 -20.61 12.79
CA THR A 213 -7.02 -21.72 12.36
C THR A 213 -5.84 -21.92 13.33
N ASN A 214 -4.95 -22.87 13.01
CA ASN A 214 -3.71 -23.10 13.77
C ASN A 214 -2.58 -22.12 13.42
N PHE A 215 -2.78 -21.19 12.49
CA PHE A 215 -1.79 -20.14 12.20
C PHE A 215 -1.60 -19.25 13.44
N ALA A 216 -0.44 -19.36 14.08
CA ALA A 216 -0.15 -18.73 15.37
C ALA A 216 1.34 -18.36 15.53
N PRO A 217 1.87 -17.43 14.70
CA PRO A 217 3.25 -16.97 14.84
C PRO A 217 3.48 -16.35 16.23
N GLN A 218 4.67 -16.57 16.78
CA GLN A 218 5.06 -16.10 18.12
C GLN A 218 5.81 -14.77 18.01
N VAL A 219 5.09 -13.71 17.66
CA VAL A 219 5.63 -12.34 17.57
C VAL A 219 5.81 -11.78 18.99
N ASP A 220 6.83 -10.96 19.23
CA ASP A 220 7.02 -10.32 20.53
C ASP A 220 5.86 -9.42 20.98
N ASP A 221 5.74 -9.25 22.31
CA ASP A 221 4.58 -8.64 22.95
C ASP A 221 4.56 -7.11 22.91
N ASP A 222 5.68 -6.43 22.69
CA ASP A 222 5.77 -4.96 22.82
C ASP A 222 5.50 -4.21 21.51
N SER A 223 5.19 -4.91 20.42
CA SER A 223 5.17 -4.33 19.06
C SER A 223 3.89 -4.63 18.29
N GLU A 224 3.66 -3.96 17.16
CA GLU A 224 2.55 -4.27 16.25
C GLU A 224 3.02 -5.03 15.01
N VAL A 225 2.20 -5.98 14.54
CA VAL A 225 2.25 -6.40 13.13
C VAL A 225 1.28 -5.50 12.39
N ARG A 226 1.81 -4.73 11.46
CA ARG A 226 1.08 -3.70 10.73
C ARG A 226 0.52 -4.21 9.42
N ALA A 227 1.29 -5.02 8.71
CA ALA A 227 0.97 -5.52 7.38
C ALA A 227 1.08 -7.05 7.33
N ILE A 228 0.25 -7.68 6.52
CA ILE A 228 0.27 -9.10 6.22
C ILE A 228 -0.02 -9.30 4.73
N THR A 229 0.72 -10.20 4.07
CA THR A 229 0.39 -10.62 2.71
C THR A 229 0.68 -12.10 2.51
N VAL A 230 0.13 -12.70 1.47
CA VAL A 230 0.25 -14.13 1.17
C VAL A 230 0.95 -14.28 -0.18
N ALA A 231 1.83 -15.28 -0.31
CA ALA A 231 2.46 -15.58 -1.59
C ALA A 231 1.40 -15.92 -2.66
N ALA A 232 1.60 -15.50 -3.91
CA ALA A 232 0.64 -15.71 -4.98
C ALA A 232 0.31 -17.19 -5.27
N ASP A 233 1.25 -18.10 -4.97
CA ASP A 233 1.07 -19.56 -5.05
C ASP A 233 0.50 -20.18 -3.75
N GLY A 234 0.25 -19.33 -2.75
CA GLY A 234 -0.23 -19.70 -1.42
C GLY A 234 0.79 -20.51 -0.64
N SER A 235 2.09 -20.45 -0.93
CA SER A 235 3.13 -21.25 -0.24
C SER A 235 3.56 -20.68 1.11
N ALA A 236 3.30 -19.40 1.38
CA ALA A 236 3.85 -18.68 2.53
C ALA A 236 3.01 -17.45 2.88
N VAL A 237 3.22 -16.93 4.09
CA VAL A 237 2.64 -15.69 4.58
C VAL A 237 3.78 -14.76 5.01
N ALA A 238 3.75 -13.49 4.63
CA ALA A 238 4.69 -12.51 5.14
C ALA A 238 3.99 -11.57 6.10
N ILE A 239 4.67 -11.21 7.19
CA ILE A 239 4.22 -10.20 8.15
C ILE A 239 5.26 -9.09 8.25
N GLY A 240 4.80 -7.86 8.42
CA GLY A 240 5.62 -6.66 8.54
C GLY A 240 5.07 -5.74 9.62
N GLY A 241 5.94 -5.03 10.33
CA GLY A 241 5.54 -4.09 11.37
C GLY A 241 6.73 -3.55 12.14
N SER A 242 6.56 -3.36 13.44
CA SER A 242 7.57 -2.80 14.33
C SER A 242 8.14 -3.81 15.33
N PHE A 243 7.86 -5.11 15.15
CA PHE A 243 8.32 -6.20 16.01
C PHE A 243 9.80 -6.52 15.81
N GLU A 244 10.46 -6.99 16.85
CA GLU A 244 11.90 -7.29 16.83
C GLU A 244 12.19 -8.78 16.60
N THR A 245 11.27 -9.65 17.02
CA THR A 245 11.45 -11.10 16.94
C THR A 245 10.17 -11.86 16.61
N VAL A 246 10.36 -13.02 15.98
CA VAL A 246 9.36 -14.08 15.84
C VAL A 246 10.00 -15.37 16.33
N GLU A 247 9.32 -16.10 17.22
CA GLU A 247 9.85 -17.29 17.90
C GLU A 247 11.16 -17.01 18.66
N GLY A 248 11.35 -15.76 19.11
CA GLY A 248 12.58 -15.31 19.76
C GLY A 248 13.79 -15.14 18.82
N SER A 249 13.62 -15.35 17.50
CA SER A 249 14.67 -15.08 16.52
C SER A 249 14.66 -13.62 16.07
N SER A 250 15.83 -12.98 16.12
CA SER A 250 16.08 -11.65 15.56
C SER A 250 16.26 -11.62 14.04
N ASP A 251 16.21 -12.79 13.39
CA ASP A 251 16.18 -12.90 11.93
C ASP A 251 14.80 -12.48 11.37
N ALA A 252 13.89 -12.12 12.27
CA ALA A 252 12.57 -11.58 11.98
C ALA A 252 12.41 -10.11 12.44
N TYR A 253 13.47 -9.28 12.30
CA TYR A 253 13.45 -7.90 12.78
C TYR A 253 12.63 -6.97 11.86
N GLY A 254 11.38 -6.70 12.24
CA GLY A 254 10.42 -5.88 11.52
C GLY A 254 9.64 -6.62 10.43
N MET A 255 10.15 -7.77 10.00
CA MET A 255 9.56 -8.61 8.96
C MET A 255 9.82 -10.08 9.20
N ALA A 256 8.89 -10.93 8.75
CA ALA A 256 9.10 -12.36 8.68
C ALA A 256 8.36 -12.97 7.50
N ILE A 257 8.93 -14.03 6.93
CA ILE A 257 8.20 -14.99 6.09
C ILE A 257 7.89 -16.19 6.96
N LEU A 258 6.64 -16.66 6.89
CA LEU A 258 6.07 -17.68 7.75
C LEU A 258 5.53 -18.83 6.89
N GLU A 259 5.62 -20.02 7.45
CA GLU A 259 4.89 -21.18 6.96
C GLU A 259 3.38 -21.04 7.27
N LYS A 260 2.55 -21.93 6.69
CA LYS A 260 1.08 -21.87 6.84
C LYS A 260 0.56 -22.08 8.26
N ASP A 261 1.36 -22.67 9.14
CA ASP A 261 1.06 -22.81 10.57
C ASP A 261 1.59 -21.64 11.40
N GLY A 262 2.28 -20.68 10.78
CA GLY A 262 2.89 -19.53 11.45
C GLY A 262 4.33 -19.75 11.87
N ALA A 263 4.94 -20.90 11.55
CA ALA A 263 6.34 -21.14 11.87
C ALA A 263 7.27 -20.18 11.09
N LEU A 264 8.31 -19.64 11.74
CA LEU A 264 9.26 -18.75 11.09
C LEU A 264 10.09 -19.48 10.02
N ARG A 265 9.97 -19.03 8.76
CA ARG A 265 10.84 -19.47 7.67
C ARG A 265 12.18 -18.75 7.74
N GLN A 266 13.27 -19.51 7.75
CA GLN A 266 14.63 -18.97 7.75
C GLN A 266 14.99 -18.48 6.35
N THR A 267 15.26 -17.18 6.22
CA THR A 267 15.58 -16.50 4.96
C THR A 267 16.61 -15.39 5.20
N ASN A 268 17.14 -14.79 4.14
CA ASN A 268 18.05 -13.64 4.19
C ASN A 268 17.32 -12.29 4.29
N LEU A 269 15.99 -12.27 4.38
CA LEU A 269 15.17 -11.06 4.23
C LEU A 269 15.60 -9.89 5.13
N THR A 270 15.96 -10.19 6.38
CA THR A 270 16.34 -9.17 7.37
C THR A 270 17.85 -8.91 7.44
N THR A 271 18.61 -9.38 6.45
CA THR A 271 20.03 -9.02 6.29
C THR A 271 20.16 -7.54 5.94
N ASP A 272 19.35 -7.10 4.96
CA ASP A 272 19.42 -5.74 4.42
C ASP A 272 18.38 -4.82 5.08
N ILE A 273 17.15 -5.30 5.22
CA ILE A 273 16.02 -4.52 5.72
C ILE A 273 15.78 -4.83 7.20
N LYS A 274 16.05 -3.85 8.07
CA LYS A 274 15.90 -3.96 9.52
C LYS A 274 15.20 -2.71 10.07
N ASN A 275 13.87 -2.76 10.08
CA ASN A 275 13.02 -1.65 10.48
C ASN A 275 12.05 -2.13 11.56
N ALA A 276 12.39 -1.87 12.82
CA ALA A 276 11.54 -2.21 13.96
C ALA A 276 11.69 -1.21 15.11
N GLY A 277 10.92 -1.41 16.17
CA GLY A 277 10.88 -0.56 17.35
C GLY A 277 9.94 0.63 17.22
N SER A 278 9.93 1.50 18.22
CA SER A 278 8.90 2.55 18.37
C SER A 278 8.89 3.65 17.30
N MET A 279 9.97 3.76 16.52
CA MET A 279 10.16 4.83 15.54
C MET A 279 10.68 4.29 14.18
N SER A 280 10.41 3.02 13.89
CA SER A 280 10.65 2.40 12.59
C SER A 280 9.78 1.15 12.41
N GLY A 281 9.46 0.83 11.17
CA GLY A 281 8.68 -0.36 10.87
C GLY A 281 8.45 -0.54 9.39
N ILE A 282 7.90 -1.69 9.05
CA ILE A 282 7.32 -1.94 7.75
C ILE A 282 5.87 -1.50 7.74
N MET A 283 5.52 -0.74 6.70
CA MET A 283 4.24 -0.05 6.59
C MET A 283 3.21 -0.85 5.80
N SER A 284 3.62 -1.40 4.67
CA SER A 284 2.77 -2.22 3.79
C SER A 284 3.58 -3.39 3.23
N LEU A 285 2.87 -4.48 2.96
CA LEU A 285 3.35 -5.64 2.24
C LEU A 285 2.31 -6.00 1.18
N LYS A 286 2.75 -6.26 -0.05
CA LYS A 286 1.92 -6.83 -1.11
C LYS A 286 2.69 -7.92 -1.84
N SER A 287 2.00 -8.73 -2.63
CA SER A 287 2.64 -9.78 -3.42
C SER A 287 2.11 -9.84 -4.85
N ASP A 288 2.95 -10.34 -5.74
CA ASP A 288 2.53 -10.79 -7.06
C ASP A 288 3.39 -12.01 -7.47
N SER A 289 3.28 -12.42 -8.73
CA SER A 289 4.10 -13.52 -9.28
C SER A 289 5.62 -13.26 -9.32
N LYS A 290 6.06 -12.01 -9.17
CA LYS A 290 7.46 -11.57 -9.20
C LYS A 290 8.09 -11.55 -7.79
N GLY A 291 7.31 -11.46 -6.72
CA GLY A 291 7.84 -11.57 -5.36
C GLY A 291 7.00 -10.91 -4.26
N LEU A 292 7.64 -10.73 -3.11
CA LEU A 292 7.12 -10.02 -1.93
C LEU A 292 7.59 -8.57 -1.98
N TYR A 293 6.66 -7.62 -2.05
CA TYR A 293 6.96 -6.19 -1.97
C TYR A 293 6.77 -5.69 -0.54
N GLY A 294 7.60 -4.74 -0.13
CA GLY A 294 7.39 -4.05 1.14
C GLY A 294 7.84 -2.60 1.10
N THR A 295 7.22 -1.80 1.97
CA THR A 295 7.53 -0.39 2.18
C THR A 295 7.91 -0.13 3.62
N ALA A 296 8.78 0.84 3.85
CA ALA A 296 9.29 1.11 5.19
C ALA A 296 9.31 2.59 5.53
N TYR A 297 9.25 2.85 6.83
CA TYR A 297 9.47 4.16 7.43
C TYR A 297 10.59 4.09 8.45
N SER A 298 11.32 5.20 8.64
CA SER A 298 12.50 5.15 9.51
C SER A 298 12.92 6.48 10.13
N ARG A 299 12.76 6.58 11.46
CA ARG A 299 13.49 7.57 12.27
C ARG A 299 14.61 6.95 13.11
N GLN A 300 14.62 5.62 13.23
CA GLN A 300 15.64 4.83 13.95
C GLN A 300 16.11 3.58 13.20
N GLY A 301 15.44 3.17 12.14
CA GLY A 301 15.82 1.99 11.35
C GLY A 301 16.78 2.36 10.23
N ARG A 302 16.87 1.48 9.22
CA ARG A 302 17.93 1.52 8.22
C ARG A 302 17.48 1.88 6.82
N PHE A 303 16.21 1.61 6.50
CA PHE A 303 15.65 1.71 5.16
C PHE A 303 14.40 2.57 5.12
N GLU A 304 14.29 3.40 4.10
CA GLU A 304 13.06 4.03 3.63
C GLU A 304 12.93 3.72 2.14
N GLY A 305 11.69 3.71 1.63
CA GLY A 305 11.43 3.37 0.23
C GLY A 305 10.73 2.02 0.08
N MET A 306 10.98 1.36 -1.06
CA MET A 306 10.33 0.11 -1.45
C MET A 306 11.36 -0.95 -1.84
N PHE A 307 11.10 -2.20 -1.49
CA PHE A 307 11.87 -3.35 -1.96
C PHE A 307 10.96 -4.44 -2.51
N ARG A 308 11.54 -5.35 -3.31
CA ARG A 308 10.97 -6.67 -3.64
C ARG A 308 11.95 -7.77 -3.26
N ALA A 309 11.46 -8.79 -2.57
CA ALA A 309 12.20 -9.95 -2.11
C ALA A 309 11.68 -11.25 -2.72
N ASP A 310 12.55 -12.26 -2.79
CA ASP A 310 12.16 -13.63 -3.10
C ASP A 310 11.51 -14.32 -1.88
N TRP A 311 10.42 -15.06 -2.09
CA TRP A 311 9.67 -15.74 -1.03
C TRP A 311 10.41 -16.94 -0.39
N SER A 312 11.38 -17.53 -1.08
CA SER A 312 12.11 -18.70 -0.63
C SER A 312 13.43 -18.32 0.02
N THR A 313 14.19 -17.41 -0.61
CA THR A 313 15.51 -17.02 -0.11
C THR A 313 15.48 -15.77 0.74
N GLY A 314 14.48 -14.91 0.58
CA GLY A 314 14.44 -13.57 1.19
C GLY A 314 15.38 -12.56 0.53
N ASP A 315 16.10 -12.93 -0.53
CA ASP A 315 17.04 -12.02 -1.17
C ASP A 315 16.30 -10.86 -1.85
N ILE A 316 16.80 -9.64 -1.63
CA ILE A 316 16.26 -8.44 -2.28
C ILE A 316 16.66 -8.43 -3.76
N ASN A 317 15.66 -8.48 -4.64
CA ASN A 317 15.85 -8.52 -6.10
C ASN A 317 15.42 -7.21 -6.81
N LEU A 318 14.87 -6.25 -6.06
CA LEU A 318 14.60 -4.89 -6.49
C LEU A 318 14.59 -3.97 -5.27
N MET A 319 15.25 -2.82 -5.34
CA MET A 319 15.29 -1.84 -4.25
C MET A 319 15.19 -0.42 -4.81
N ALA A 320 14.09 0.25 -4.49
CA ALA A 320 13.96 1.69 -4.62
C ALA A 320 14.42 2.34 -3.30
N ASP A 321 15.74 2.56 -3.20
CA ASP A 321 16.37 3.30 -2.11
C ASP A 321 16.07 4.80 -2.25
N CYS A 322 14.84 5.16 -1.91
CA CYS A 322 14.32 6.51 -1.93
C CYS A 322 13.96 6.94 -0.51
N HIS A 323 14.51 8.05 -0.05
CA HIS A 323 14.25 8.57 1.28
C HIS A 323 12.91 9.31 1.36
N GLY A 324 12.31 9.22 2.54
CA GLY A 324 10.94 9.61 2.85
C GLY A 324 10.10 8.40 3.25
N ASP A 325 9.37 8.53 4.35
CA ASP A 325 8.45 7.50 4.84
C ASP A 325 7.55 6.98 3.70
N THR A 326 7.54 5.67 3.50
CA THR A 326 6.78 5.03 2.42
C THR A 326 5.65 4.20 3.02
N TYR A 327 4.42 4.49 2.64
CA TYR A 327 3.24 4.00 3.33
C TYR A 327 2.60 2.79 2.66
N ASP A 328 2.51 2.78 1.33
CA ASP A 328 1.85 1.71 0.61
C ASP A 328 2.43 1.51 -0.80
N VAL A 329 2.25 0.31 -1.34
CA VAL A 329 2.79 -0.14 -2.63
C VAL A 329 1.75 -0.90 -3.42
N LEU A 330 1.66 -0.60 -4.72
CA LEU A 330 0.83 -1.32 -5.67
C LEU A 330 1.69 -1.82 -6.84
N PRO A 331 2.00 -3.13 -6.91
CA PRO A 331 2.56 -3.72 -8.13
C PRO A 331 1.47 -3.82 -9.21
N ALA A 332 1.62 -3.06 -10.30
CA ALA A 332 0.67 -2.98 -11.41
C ALA A 332 1.35 -3.33 -12.74
N ASN A 333 1.51 -4.64 -12.99
CA ASN A 333 2.22 -5.19 -14.15
C ASN A 333 3.69 -4.74 -14.22
N ASP A 334 4.01 -3.81 -15.12
CA ASP A 334 5.37 -3.33 -15.39
C ASP A 334 5.72 -2.04 -14.64
N VAL A 335 4.76 -1.50 -13.89
CA VAL A 335 4.93 -0.31 -13.04
C VAL A 335 4.58 -0.67 -11.60
N ILE A 336 5.32 -0.11 -10.65
CA ILE A 336 5.01 -0.16 -9.22
C ILE A 336 4.66 1.25 -8.78
N TYR A 337 3.46 1.46 -8.25
CA TYR A 337 3.02 2.76 -7.71
C TYR A 337 3.16 2.78 -6.20
N ILE A 338 3.48 3.95 -5.67
CA ILE A 338 3.79 4.14 -4.26
C ILE A 338 2.95 5.26 -3.70
N SER A 339 2.50 5.09 -2.46
CA SER A 339 2.01 6.14 -1.58
C SER A 339 3.07 6.40 -0.51
N GLY A 340 3.44 7.66 -0.29
CA GLY A 340 4.49 7.98 0.67
C GLY A 340 4.71 9.47 0.88
N HIS A 341 5.92 9.81 1.27
CA HIS A 341 6.42 11.17 1.47
C HIS A 341 7.85 11.29 0.93
N THR A 342 8.08 10.80 -0.29
CA THR A 342 9.43 10.72 -0.88
C THR A 342 10.01 12.11 -1.10
N HIS A 343 11.27 12.33 -0.72
CA HIS A 343 11.98 13.58 -1.02
C HIS A 343 13.33 13.40 -1.70
N ASP A 344 13.87 12.18 -1.76
CA ASP A 344 15.15 11.89 -2.42
C ASP A 344 15.13 10.49 -3.04
N CYS A 345 15.31 10.38 -4.34
CA CYS A 345 15.53 9.13 -5.07
C CYS A 345 16.87 9.14 -5.82
N SER A 346 17.80 10.01 -5.44
CA SER A 346 19.06 10.19 -6.15
C SER A 346 19.94 8.94 -6.14
N ASN A 347 19.81 8.08 -5.12
CA ASN A 347 20.53 6.79 -5.05
C ASN A 347 20.13 5.84 -6.19
N ILE A 348 18.96 6.01 -6.83
CA ILE A 348 18.54 5.23 -8.01
C ILE A 348 18.47 6.08 -9.29
N GLY A 349 19.02 7.30 -9.26
CA GLY A 349 19.01 8.23 -10.41
C GLY A 349 17.66 8.93 -10.64
N GLY A 350 16.76 8.91 -9.66
CA GLY A 350 15.47 9.61 -9.70
C GLY A 350 15.55 11.07 -9.24
N VAL A 351 14.43 11.59 -8.75
CA VAL A 351 14.33 12.95 -8.19
C VAL A 351 15.41 13.22 -7.13
N PRO A 352 16.06 14.40 -7.14
CA PRO A 352 17.09 14.74 -6.15
C PRO A 352 16.48 15.05 -4.78
N ASP A 353 17.31 15.08 -3.73
CA ASP A 353 16.88 15.52 -2.39
C ASP A 353 16.32 16.95 -2.41
N ARG A 354 15.06 17.08 -1.99
CA ARG A 354 14.33 18.35 -1.87
C ARG A 354 13.74 18.58 -0.48
N ALA A 355 14.10 17.80 0.53
CA ALA A 355 13.53 17.96 1.88
C ALA A 355 13.75 19.36 2.45
N ARG A 356 14.90 19.99 2.16
CA ARG A 356 15.22 21.36 2.60
C ARG A 356 14.39 22.44 1.91
N ASP A 357 13.87 22.14 0.73
CA ASP A 357 12.95 23.00 -0.02
C ASP A 357 11.50 22.80 0.45
N GLY A 358 11.25 21.84 1.35
CA GLY A 358 9.91 21.45 1.79
C GLY A 358 9.09 20.76 0.70
N ILE A 359 9.75 20.18 -0.31
CA ILE A 359 9.09 19.51 -1.44
C ILE A 359 9.11 18.00 -1.20
N TYR A 360 7.93 17.40 -1.21
CA TYR A 360 7.71 15.98 -0.99
C TYR A 360 6.76 15.42 -2.05
N TYR A 361 7.13 14.29 -2.62
CA TYR A 361 6.36 13.55 -3.61
C TYR A 361 5.57 12.46 -2.89
N HIS A 362 4.25 12.63 -2.87
CA HIS A 362 3.36 11.71 -2.15
C HIS A 362 2.91 10.52 -3.00
N ALA A 363 3.13 10.62 -4.32
CA ALA A 363 2.99 9.53 -5.26
C ALA A 363 4.20 9.49 -6.18
N VAL A 364 4.84 8.33 -6.26
CA VAL A 364 5.94 8.04 -7.18
C VAL A 364 5.68 6.71 -7.87
N ALA A 365 6.26 6.53 -9.05
CA ALA A 365 6.16 5.30 -9.82
C ALA A 365 7.54 4.77 -10.21
N PHE A 366 7.70 3.45 -10.15
CA PHE A 366 8.94 2.75 -10.46
C PHE A 366 8.74 1.69 -11.54
N SER A 367 9.79 1.38 -12.30
CA SER A 367 9.80 0.19 -13.16
C SER A 367 9.72 -1.08 -12.30
N SER A 368 8.94 -2.08 -12.75
CA SER A 368 8.85 -3.38 -12.06
C SER A 368 10.08 -4.27 -12.31
N ALA A 369 10.84 -3.97 -13.37
CA ALA A 369 12.14 -4.57 -13.66
C ALA A 369 13.27 -3.73 -13.07
N ALA A 370 14.37 -4.39 -12.69
CA ALA A 370 15.61 -3.70 -12.38
C ALA A 370 16.24 -3.17 -13.69
N THR A 371 16.54 -1.88 -13.70
CA THR A 371 17.12 -1.16 -14.86
C THR A 371 18.52 -0.62 -14.54
N GLY A 372 18.94 -0.70 -13.29
CA GLY A 372 20.25 -0.26 -12.83
C GLY A 372 20.62 -0.88 -11.49
N THR A 373 21.53 -0.22 -10.78
CA THR A 373 21.94 -0.59 -9.42
C THR A 373 21.87 0.61 -8.51
N VAL A 374 21.51 0.40 -7.26
CA VAL A 374 21.55 1.43 -6.22
C VAL A 374 22.97 1.99 -6.14
N GLY A 375 23.08 3.32 -6.15
CA GLY A 375 24.31 4.07 -6.00
C GLY A 375 24.76 4.16 -4.55
N ASN A 376 25.88 4.84 -4.31
CA ASN A 376 26.33 5.07 -2.94
C ASN A 376 25.44 6.12 -2.25
N ASN A 377 24.90 5.76 -1.09
CA ASN A 377 24.23 6.73 -0.23
C ASN A 377 25.21 7.82 0.22
N THR A 378 24.80 9.08 0.09
CA THR A 378 25.57 10.25 0.55
C THR A 378 24.87 11.02 1.68
N ALA A 379 23.63 10.66 2.02
CA ALA A 379 22.88 11.27 3.11
C ALA A 379 23.32 10.70 4.47
N ASN A 380 23.50 11.59 5.45
CA ASN A 380 23.84 11.17 6.81
C ASN A 380 22.64 10.49 7.50
N GLY A 381 22.90 9.42 8.25
CA GLY A 381 21.87 8.68 9.00
C GLY A 381 21.24 7.51 8.24
N TYR A 382 21.43 7.42 6.91
CA TYR A 382 20.91 6.33 6.09
C TYR A 382 21.96 5.25 5.84
N THR A 383 21.51 4.00 5.73
CA THR A 383 22.38 2.87 5.38
C THR A 383 22.78 2.96 3.91
N ASN A 384 23.99 2.49 3.57
CA ASN A 384 24.40 2.43 2.17
C ASN A 384 24.00 1.09 1.57
N TYR A 385 23.13 1.13 0.57
CA TYR A 385 22.59 -0.04 -0.14
C TYR A 385 23.20 -0.23 -1.54
N ALA A 386 24.35 0.40 -1.82
CA ALA A 386 24.99 0.35 -3.12
C ALA A 386 25.18 -1.08 -3.66
N GLY A 387 24.82 -1.27 -4.92
CA GLY A 387 24.98 -2.54 -5.64
C GLY A 387 23.74 -3.42 -5.67
N HIS A 388 22.70 -3.14 -4.88
CA HIS A 388 21.41 -3.82 -5.05
C HIS A 388 20.77 -3.47 -6.40
N PRO A 389 19.98 -4.36 -7.02
CA PRO A 389 19.24 -4.06 -8.25
C PRO A 389 18.24 -2.91 -8.02
N ALA A 390 18.32 -1.87 -8.84
CA ALA A 390 17.47 -0.68 -8.72
C ALA A 390 16.47 -0.57 -9.87
N PRO A 391 15.22 -0.12 -9.60
CA PRO A 391 14.30 0.30 -10.64
C PRO A 391 14.63 1.70 -11.16
N THR A 392 14.02 2.08 -12.28
CA THR A 392 13.93 3.48 -12.73
C THR A 392 12.74 4.14 -12.04
N GLN A 393 12.91 5.35 -11.53
CA GLN A 393 11.81 6.21 -11.11
C GLN A 393 11.30 7.05 -12.30
N TYR A 394 9.99 7.03 -12.54
CA TYR A 394 9.37 7.74 -13.65
C TYR A 394 8.99 9.18 -13.25
N ASN A 395 9.60 10.18 -13.91
CA ASN A 395 9.30 11.60 -13.67
C ASN A 395 7.95 12.02 -14.27
N GLU A 396 7.43 11.21 -15.18
CA GLU A 396 6.16 11.41 -15.87
C GLU A 396 4.94 11.20 -14.95
N PHE A 397 5.12 10.56 -13.79
CA PHE A 397 4.08 10.41 -12.77
C PHE A 397 4.55 10.93 -11.42
N LEU A 398 4.32 12.24 -11.22
CA LEU A 398 4.57 12.95 -9.96
C LEU A 398 3.41 13.94 -9.67
N PRO A 399 2.16 13.45 -9.50
CA PRO A 399 1.05 14.34 -9.14
C PRO A 399 1.33 15.01 -7.79
N GLY A 400 1.08 16.32 -7.71
CA GLY A 400 1.30 17.11 -6.51
C GLY A 400 0.13 16.95 -5.54
N PHE A 401 0.40 16.65 -4.28
CA PHE A 401 -0.62 16.58 -3.23
C PHE A 401 -0.39 17.68 -2.20
N THR A 402 -1.48 18.26 -1.70
CA THR A 402 -1.45 19.11 -0.51
C THR A 402 -1.72 18.28 0.73
N ASN A 403 -0.83 18.33 1.71
CA ASN A 403 -0.95 17.60 2.96
C ASN A 403 -2.27 17.91 3.68
N GLY A 404 -2.78 16.90 4.39
CA GLY A 404 -3.89 17.04 5.32
C GLY A 404 -3.44 17.54 6.68
N GLU A 405 -4.45 17.81 7.51
CA GLU A 405 -4.28 18.21 8.91
C GLU A 405 -5.10 17.33 9.86
N TYR A 406 -5.62 16.20 9.38
CA TYR A 406 -6.51 15.35 10.16
C TYR A 406 -5.71 14.54 11.19
N THR A 407 -4.60 13.95 10.75
CA THR A 407 -3.69 13.20 11.62
C THR A 407 -2.61 14.11 12.18
N ALA A 408 -1.96 13.67 13.27
CA ALA A 408 -0.81 14.38 13.83
C ALA A 408 0.39 14.41 12.85
N SER A 409 0.49 13.40 11.99
CA SER A 409 1.55 13.23 10.99
C SER A 409 1.46 14.22 9.84
N LYS A 410 0.28 14.80 9.59
CA LYS A 410 0.03 15.78 8.52
C LYS A 410 0.57 15.30 7.17
N GLN A 411 0.20 14.08 6.79
CA GLN A 411 0.64 13.47 5.53
C GLN A 411 -0.37 13.76 4.42
N ALA A 412 -0.13 13.25 3.22
CA ALA A 412 -1.07 13.38 2.11
C ALA A 412 -1.77 12.06 1.83
N THR A 413 -1.08 11.12 1.18
CA THR A 413 -1.61 9.80 0.80
C THR A 413 -1.17 8.76 1.82
N TRP A 414 -2.01 7.73 2.02
CA TRP A 414 -1.76 6.62 2.93
C TRP A 414 -1.91 5.25 2.23
N THR A 415 -2.78 5.15 1.22
CA THR A 415 -3.04 3.91 0.46
C THR A 415 -3.04 4.18 -1.04
N VAL A 416 -2.57 3.20 -1.82
CA VAL A 416 -2.63 3.17 -3.28
C VAL A 416 -3.17 1.82 -3.76
N GLU A 417 -4.21 1.87 -4.59
CA GLU A 417 -4.85 0.67 -5.14
C GLU A 417 -5.18 0.89 -6.62
N GLY A 418 -5.51 -0.15 -7.37
CA GLY A 418 -5.82 0.02 -8.79
C GLY A 418 -6.29 -1.22 -9.52
N ASN A 419 -6.72 -0.99 -10.76
CA ASN A 419 -7.06 -2.02 -11.72
C ASN A 419 -6.46 -1.67 -13.09
N GLY A 420 -6.83 -2.41 -14.14
CA GLY A 420 -6.30 -2.17 -15.50
C GLY A 420 -6.67 -0.81 -16.12
N ASP A 421 -7.67 -0.10 -15.59
CA ASP A 421 -8.18 1.15 -16.15
C ASP A 421 -7.93 2.38 -15.25
N TYR A 422 -7.81 2.18 -13.93
CA TYR A 422 -7.71 3.26 -12.95
C TYR A 422 -6.72 2.94 -11.83
N LEU A 423 -6.02 3.99 -11.40
CA LEU A 423 -5.18 4.03 -10.22
C LEU A 423 -5.82 4.97 -9.20
N ILE A 424 -5.92 4.57 -7.94
CA ILE A 424 -6.61 5.33 -6.89
C ILE A 424 -5.68 5.54 -5.70
N TYR A 425 -5.80 6.72 -5.10
CA TYR A 425 -5.09 7.08 -3.88
C TYR A 425 -6.07 7.53 -2.81
N GLY A 426 -5.85 7.07 -1.59
CA GLY A 426 -6.59 7.46 -0.40
C GLY A 426 -5.66 8.05 0.65
N GLY A 427 -6.13 9.04 1.39
CA GLY A 427 -5.41 9.58 2.54
C GLY A 427 -6.16 10.73 3.21
N GLU A 428 -5.42 11.74 3.65
CA GLU A 428 -5.96 12.94 4.33
C GLU A 428 -5.73 14.24 3.54
N PHE A 429 -5.13 14.15 2.36
CA PHE A 429 -4.79 15.29 1.49
C PHE A 429 -5.99 16.20 1.19
N LEU A 430 -5.71 17.48 0.92
CA LEU A 430 -6.73 18.53 0.69
C LEU A 430 -6.89 18.93 -0.78
N ALA A 431 -5.87 18.69 -1.60
CA ALA A 431 -5.87 19.02 -3.02
C ALA A 431 -4.89 18.13 -3.81
N VAL A 432 -5.15 17.99 -5.11
CA VAL A 432 -4.29 17.29 -6.08
C VAL A 432 -4.03 18.20 -7.27
N ASN A 433 -2.77 18.43 -7.62
CA ASN A 433 -2.31 19.41 -8.61
C ASN A 433 -2.90 20.81 -8.39
N GLY A 434 -3.06 21.21 -7.13
CA GLY A 434 -3.68 22.49 -6.74
C GLY A 434 -5.20 22.54 -6.88
N ILE A 435 -5.85 21.48 -7.35
CA ILE A 435 -7.31 21.39 -7.44
C ILE A 435 -7.86 20.84 -6.12
N PRO A 436 -8.80 21.54 -5.45
CA PRO A 436 -9.43 21.03 -4.22
C PRO A 436 -10.06 19.66 -4.43
N GLN A 437 -9.54 18.66 -3.72
CA GLN A 437 -9.95 17.26 -3.78
C GLN A 437 -9.49 16.62 -2.48
N GLN A 438 -10.42 16.25 -1.61
CA GLN A 438 -10.09 15.80 -0.26
C GLN A 438 -10.13 14.28 -0.09
N GLY A 439 -9.00 13.71 0.30
CA GLY A 439 -8.85 12.35 0.84
C GLY A 439 -8.98 11.18 -0.14
N LEU A 440 -9.53 11.39 -1.34
CA LEU A 440 -9.68 10.37 -2.38
C LEU A 440 -9.44 10.96 -3.75
N VAL A 441 -8.72 10.26 -4.62
CA VAL A 441 -8.49 10.67 -6.02
C VAL A 441 -8.30 9.45 -6.89
N ARG A 442 -8.67 9.57 -8.16
CA ARG A 442 -8.43 8.54 -9.18
C ARG A 442 -7.71 9.13 -10.39
N PHE A 443 -6.90 8.30 -11.04
CA PHE A 443 -6.11 8.59 -12.22
C PHE A 443 -6.42 7.54 -13.29
N SER A 444 -6.31 7.88 -14.57
CA SER A 444 -6.48 6.90 -15.63
C SER A 444 -5.18 6.12 -15.87
N MET A 445 -5.27 4.80 -15.95
CA MET A 445 -4.17 3.90 -16.35
C MET A 445 -3.94 3.88 -17.87
N LYS A 446 -4.77 4.59 -18.65
CA LYS A 446 -4.62 4.73 -20.11
C LYS A 446 -3.72 5.92 -20.48
N GLY A 447 -2.73 6.22 -19.64
CA GLY A 447 -1.86 7.38 -19.83
C GLY A 447 -0.87 7.21 -20.99
N GLU A 448 0.15 8.07 -20.98
CA GLU A 448 1.11 8.12 -22.08
C GLU A 448 2.02 6.88 -22.08
N LYS A 449 2.37 6.45 -23.29
CA LYS A 449 3.27 5.33 -23.48
C LYS A 449 4.72 5.83 -23.45
N ILE A 450 5.50 5.37 -22.50
CA ILE A 450 6.91 5.77 -22.32
C ILE A 450 7.86 4.66 -22.80
N ASN A 451 9.06 5.06 -23.23
CA ASN A 451 10.13 4.14 -23.59
C ASN A 451 11.14 4.09 -22.45
N ASP A 452 11.51 2.90 -21.95
CA ASP A 452 12.43 2.67 -20.83
C ASP A 452 13.91 3.03 -21.11
N LYS A 453 14.19 4.12 -21.83
CA LYS A 453 15.56 4.58 -22.14
C LYS A 453 15.70 6.09 -21.92
N ASN A 454 15.72 6.52 -20.67
CA ASN A 454 16.29 7.83 -20.31
C ASN A 454 17.70 7.65 -19.74
N GLU A 455 18.65 7.28 -20.60
CA GLU A 455 20.03 7.73 -20.41
C GLU A 455 20.11 9.20 -20.83
N GLY A 456 20.60 10.04 -19.92
CA GLY A 456 20.39 11.48 -19.92
C GLY A 456 20.64 12.20 -21.25
N LYS A 457 19.65 12.99 -21.67
CA LYS A 457 19.85 14.14 -22.54
C LYS A 457 19.38 15.40 -21.83
N LYS A 458 20.34 16.28 -21.53
CA LYS A 458 20.10 17.67 -21.11
C LYS A 458 19.27 18.36 -22.18
N GLY A 459 18.06 18.80 -21.83
CA GLY A 459 17.27 19.70 -22.67
C GLY A 459 17.90 21.08 -22.67
N GLU A 460 18.25 21.57 -23.86
CA GLU A 460 18.62 22.96 -24.09
C GLU A 460 17.36 23.85 -24.05
N ASN A 461 17.54 25.05 -23.52
CA ASN A 461 16.52 26.06 -23.27
C ASN A 461 15.77 26.49 -24.54
N GLU A 462 14.44 26.49 -24.50
CA GLU A 462 13.63 27.38 -25.35
C GLU A 462 13.13 28.55 -24.50
N LYS A 463 13.62 29.74 -24.87
CA LYS A 463 13.13 31.04 -24.40
C LYS A 463 11.90 31.40 -25.22
N GLU A 464 10.79 31.71 -24.57
CA GLU A 464 9.76 32.55 -25.15
C GLU A 464 9.68 33.86 -24.36
N ASP A 465 10.18 34.92 -25.00
CA ASP A 465 9.99 36.31 -24.61
C ASP A 465 8.54 36.71 -24.93
N ASN A 466 7.82 37.24 -23.95
CA ASN A 466 6.66 38.10 -24.21
C ASN A 466 6.72 39.30 -23.26
N ASP A 467 7.39 40.35 -23.74
CA ASP A 467 7.33 41.70 -23.20
C ASP A 467 6.01 42.35 -23.62
N ASP A 468 5.10 42.59 -22.67
CA ASP A 468 4.07 43.62 -22.83
C ASP A 468 4.24 44.68 -21.76
N LYS A 469 4.71 45.84 -22.22
CA LYS A 469 4.88 47.08 -21.47
C LYS A 469 3.52 47.71 -21.23
N ASN A 470 3.25 48.12 -19.99
CA ASN A 470 2.51 49.36 -19.76
C ASN A 470 2.98 50.04 -18.45
N ASP A 471 3.65 51.17 -18.68
CA ASP A 471 3.99 52.21 -17.72
C ASP A 471 2.74 52.83 -17.06
N ARG A 472 2.95 53.32 -15.83
CA ARG A 472 2.29 54.41 -15.06
C ARG A 472 1.81 53.89 -13.70
N GLY A 473 2.25 54.41 -12.56
CA GLY A 473 3.22 55.45 -12.24
C GLY A 473 3.30 55.53 -10.71
N ASP A 474 4.49 55.85 -10.21
CA ASP A 474 4.74 56.16 -8.81
C ASP A 474 4.19 57.56 -8.47
N PRO A 475 3.88 57.84 -7.19
CA PRO A 475 4.98 58.38 -6.36
C PRO A 475 5.04 57.86 -4.92
N GLU A 476 6.30 57.64 -4.51
CA GLU A 476 6.95 57.87 -3.22
C GLU A 476 6.10 58.49 -2.09
N ASP A 477 6.20 57.89 -0.90
CA ASP A 477 6.65 58.59 0.31
C ASP A 477 7.17 57.59 1.36
N ASP A 478 8.32 57.97 1.92
CA ASP A 478 9.15 57.28 2.92
C ASP A 478 8.41 56.88 4.22
N TRP A 479 8.96 55.91 4.98
CA TRP A 479 9.51 56.15 6.33
C TRP A 479 10.03 54.84 6.98
N ASN A 480 11.29 54.95 7.38
CA ASN A 480 12.19 54.11 8.18
C ASN A 480 11.59 53.24 9.32
N GLY A 481 12.08 52.00 9.42
CA GLY A 481 12.85 51.47 10.57
C GLY A 481 12.11 51.04 11.84
N GLY A 482 12.36 49.81 12.29
CA GLY A 482 12.14 49.39 13.68
C GLY A 482 11.93 47.89 13.84
N ASP A 483 13.02 47.19 14.16
CA ASP A 483 12.99 45.89 14.83
C ASP A 483 12.11 45.94 16.08
N ASP A 484 11.43 44.83 16.42
CA ASP A 484 11.20 44.45 17.82
C ASP A 484 10.85 42.96 17.94
N HIS A 485 11.78 42.25 18.59
CA HIS A 485 11.57 40.97 19.27
C HIS A 485 10.77 41.17 20.57
N HIS A 486 10.41 40.06 21.22
CA HIS A 486 9.66 39.88 22.48
C HIS A 486 8.13 39.78 22.25
N GLY A 487 7.40 38.78 22.74
CA GLY A 487 7.63 37.78 23.78
C GLY A 487 6.29 37.54 24.49
N TRP A 488 6.30 36.57 25.42
CA TRP A 488 5.28 36.27 26.46
C TRP A 488 4.20 35.25 26.05
N ASP A 489 4.26 34.02 26.57
CA ASP A 489 4.03 33.56 27.96
C ASP A 489 2.56 33.50 28.37
N GLY A 490 2.09 32.26 28.50
CA GLY A 490 1.60 31.74 29.77
C GLY A 490 0.18 32.09 30.19
N ARG A 491 -0.67 31.06 30.29
CA ARG A 491 -1.49 30.82 31.49
C ARG A 491 -1.95 29.37 31.60
N ASP A 492 -1.57 28.79 32.72
CA ASP A 492 -1.97 27.50 33.27
C ASP A 492 -3.46 27.41 33.62
N GLY A 493 -3.94 26.17 33.71
CA GLY A 493 -4.85 25.76 34.79
C GLY A 493 -6.14 25.07 34.34
N ASP A 494 -6.11 23.75 34.15
CA ASP A 494 -6.82 22.84 35.05
C ASP A 494 -6.48 21.37 34.75
N ARG A 495 -5.86 20.71 35.74
CA ARG A 495 -5.62 19.27 35.78
C ARG A 495 -6.72 18.62 36.60
N GLY A 496 -7.54 17.81 35.95
CA GLY A 496 -8.40 16.81 36.56
C GLY A 496 -7.92 15.40 36.19
N ASP A 497 -7.56 14.65 37.23
CA ASP A 497 -6.94 13.34 37.29
C ASP A 497 -7.71 12.24 36.52
N TRP A 498 -7.07 11.57 35.55
CA TRP A 498 -7.46 10.25 35.04
C TRP A 498 -6.23 9.37 34.90
N ASN A 499 -6.13 8.43 35.84
CA ASN A 499 -5.05 7.48 36.00
C ASN A 499 -5.16 6.35 34.95
N ASN A 500 -4.15 6.28 34.08
CA ASN A 500 -3.43 5.08 33.61
C ASN A 500 -4.20 3.84 33.11
N ASN A 501 -4.37 3.74 31.78
CA ASN A 501 -4.14 2.52 30.98
C ASN A 501 -4.41 2.80 29.50
N ASN A 502 -3.52 3.54 28.84
CA ASN A 502 -3.53 3.64 27.39
C ASN A 502 -2.08 3.80 26.91
N ARG A 503 -1.40 2.67 26.65
CA ARG A 503 -0.19 2.68 25.83
C ARG A 503 -0.65 3.04 24.42
N ARG A 504 -0.58 4.35 24.15
CA ARG A 504 -1.00 5.01 22.93
C ARG A 504 -0.27 4.38 21.75
N GLY A 505 -1.01 4.05 20.69
CA GLY A 505 -0.44 3.95 19.35
C GLY A 505 -0.01 5.34 18.92
N TRP A 506 1.29 5.52 18.68
CA TRP A 506 1.87 6.77 18.23
C TRP A 506 2.05 6.70 16.71
N TRP A 507 1.31 7.55 15.99
CA TRP A 507 1.61 7.95 14.62
C TRP A 507 2.12 9.38 14.72
N TRP A 508 3.37 9.62 14.31
CA TRP A 508 4.06 10.90 14.35
C TRP A 508 4.05 11.59 13.01
#